data_AF-A0A2N1TRJ0-F1
#
_entry.id   AF-A0A2N1TRJ0-F1
#
_cell.length_a   1.000
_cell.length_b   1.000
_cell.length_c   1.000
_cell.angle_alpha   90.00
_cell.angle_beta   90.00
_cell.angle_gamma   90.00
#
_symmetry.space_group_name_H-M   'P 1'
#
loop_
_entity.id
_entity.type
_entity.pdbx_description
1 polymer ?
#
loop_
_entity_poly.entity_id
_entity_poly.type
_entity_poly.pdbx_seq_one_letter_code
_entity_poly.pdbx_strand_id
1 'polypeptide(L)' 'MQNRRFIELKKWLVEKGLKQRDVARKASRSDSAVRNVMRGVMKSAYIESIFIEMGCPPEILKEEAA' A
#
# COMPACT_ATOMS: atom_id res chain seq x y z
N MET A 1 13.67 -13.36 2.06
CA MET A 1 13.66 -12.05 2.75
C MET A 1 12.21 -11.58 2.82
N GLN A 2 11.62 -11.44 4.02
CA GLN A 2 10.24 -10.98 4.15
C GLN A 2 10.16 -9.48 3.83
N ASN A 3 9.22 -9.10 2.96
CA ASN A 3 9.01 -7.72 2.58
C ASN A 3 8.32 -6.96 3.73
N ARG A 4 9.11 -6.26 4.55
CA ARG A 4 8.64 -5.53 5.75
C ARG A 4 7.53 -4.55 5.40
N ARG A 5 7.73 -3.72 4.36
CA ARG A 5 6.71 -2.81 3.82
C ARG A 5 5.37 -3.50 3.56
N PHE A 6 5.38 -4.65 2.89
CA PHE A 6 4.15 -5.39 2.60
C PHE A 6 3.43 -5.86 3.87
N ILE A 7 4.17 -6.32 4.88
CA ILE A 7 3.63 -6.78 6.16
C ILE A 7 3.01 -5.61 6.92
N GLU A 8 3.73 -4.49 7.04
CA GLU A 8 3.27 -3.31 7.75
C GLU A 8 2.04 -2.67 7.08
N LEU A 9 2.01 -2.60 5.74
CA LEU A 9 0.81 -2.15 5.02
C LEU A 9 -0.39 -3.09 5.23
N LYS A 10 -0.16 -4.41 5.32
CA LYS A 10 -1.23 -5.37 5.61
C LYS A 10 -1.75 -5.23 7.05
N LYS A 11 -0.86 -5.02 8.03
CA LYS A 11 -1.26 -4.73 9.42
C LYS A 11 -2.11 -3.47 9.49
N TRP A 12 -1.62 -2.38 8.89
CA TRP A 12 -2.35 -1.11 8.85
C TRP A 12 -3.74 -1.25 8.21
N LEU A 13 -3.87 -1.99 7.10
CA LEU A 13 -5.17 -2.26 6.49
C LEU A 13 -6.13 -2.95 7.47
N VAL A 14 -5.66 -3.98 8.18
CA VAL A 14 -6.46 -4.72 9.16
C VAL A 14 -6.87 -3.83 10.33
N GLU A 15 -5.95 -3.03 10.89
CA GLU A 15 -6.22 -2.10 11.99
C GLU A 15 -7.27 -1.05 11.63
N LYS A 16 -7.33 -0.64 10.36
CA LYS A 16 -8.32 0.31 9.84
C LYS A 16 -9.62 -0.36 9.37
N GLY A 17 -9.73 -1.68 9.45
CA GLY A 17 -10.88 -2.41 8.90
C GLY A 17 -11.00 -2.31 7.37
N LEU A 18 -9.89 -2.01 6.69
CA LEU A 18 -9.81 -1.83 5.24
C LEU A 18 -9.34 -3.12 4.56
N LYS A 19 -9.78 -3.30 3.32
CA LYS A 19 -9.27 -4.31 2.40
C LYS A 19 -8.42 -3.61 1.34
N GLN A 20 -7.52 -4.36 0.74
CA GLN A 20 -6.73 -3.89 -0.41
C GLN A 20 -7.61 -3.43 -1.58
N ARG A 21 -8.79 -4.05 -1.75
CA ARG A 21 -9.80 -3.66 -2.74
C ARG A 21 -10.37 -2.27 -2.50
N ASP A 22 -10.42 -1.80 -1.26
CA ASP A 22 -10.94 -0.47 -0.94
C ASP A 22 -9.97 0.60 -1.42
N VAL A 23 -8.67 0.36 -1.22
CA VAL A 23 -7.60 1.20 -1.79
C VAL A 23 -7.64 1.16 -3.32
N ALA A 24 -7.78 -0.03 -3.92
CA ALA A 24 -7.85 -0.19 -5.37
C ALA A 24 -9.04 0.56 -5.98
N ARG A 25 -10.21 0.46 -5.33
CA ARG A 25 -11.43 1.19 -5.70
C ARG A 25 -11.20 2.70 -5.61
N LYS A 26 -10.66 3.21 -4.50
CA LYS A 26 -10.39 4.64 -4.33
C LYS A 26 -9.36 5.16 -5.34
N ALA A 27 -8.32 4.38 -5.63
CA ALA A 27 -7.33 4.70 -6.64
C ALA A 27 -7.85 4.52 -8.08
N SER A 28 -9.01 3.89 -8.31
CA SER A 28 -9.44 3.50 -9.66
C SER A 28 -8.33 2.73 -10.40
N ARG A 29 -7.72 1.76 -9.71
CA ARG A 29 -6.65 0.87 -10.21
C ARG A 29 -6.99 -0.58 -9.90
N SER A 30 -6.27 -1.51 -10.51
CA SER A 30 -6.45 -2.94 -10.25
C SER A 30 -5.88 -3.36 -8.90
N ASP A 31 -6.47 -4.41 -8.31
CA ASP A 31 -5.94 -5.04 -7.09
C ASP A 31 -4.47 -5.43 -7.24
N SER A 32 -4.07 -5.90 -8.43
CA SER A 32 -2.70 -6.28 -8.76
C SER A 32 -1.75 -5.09 -8.76
N ALA A 33 -2.18 -3.94 -9.29
CA ALA A 33 -1.38 -2.71 -9.27
C ALA A 33 -1.12 -2.28 -7.82
N VAL A 34 -2.15 -2.23 -6.98
CA VAL A 34 -1.99 -1.93 -5.54
C VAL A 34 -1.09 -2.95 -4.85
N ARG A 35 -1.25 -4.25 -5.14
CA ARG A 35 -0.39 -5.31 -4.59
C ARG A 35 1.08 -5.09 -4.93
N ASN A 36 1.38 -4.73 -6.18
CA ASN A 36 2.74 -4.53 -6.64
C ASN A 36 3.37 -3.30 -6.00
N VAL A 37 2.59 -2.23 -5.75
CA VAL A 37 3.05 -1.08 -4.94
C VAL A 37 3.32 -1.49 -3.50
N MET A 38 2.39 -2.21 -2.87
CA MET A 38 2.58 -2.67 -1.48
C MET A 38 3.80 -3.58 -1.34
N ARG A 39 4.16 -4.35 -2.38
CA ARG A 39 5.36 -5.20 -2.42
C ARG A 39 6.62 -4.45 -2.86
N GLY A 40 6.55 -3.15 -3.17
CA GLY A 40 7.68 -2.39 -3.70
C GLY A 40 8.17 -2.85 -5.08
N VAL A 41 7.43 -3.73 -5.78
CA VAL A 41 7.75 -4.21 -7.13
C VAL A 41 7.43 -3.14 -8.19
N MET A 42 6.52 -2.22 -7.87
CA MET A 42 6.12 -1.13 -8.73
C MET A 42 6.07 0.17 -7.92
N LYS A 43 6.68 1.25 -8.43
CA LYS A 43 6.53 2.59 -7.85
C LYS A 43 5.32 3.28 -8.48
N SER A 44 4.47 3.90 -7.67
CA SER A 44 3.34 4.71 -8.15
C SER A 44 3.00 5.79 -7.13
N ALA A 45 3.45 7.01 -7.40
CA ALA A 45 3.21 8.17 -6.53
C ALA A 45 1.70 8.38 -6.27
N TYR A 46 0.86 8.08 -7.25
CA TYR A 46 -0.59 8.20 -7.11
C TYR A 46 -1.18 7.15 -6.16
N ILE A 47 -0.79 5.87 -6.26
CA ILE A 47 -1.29 4.85 -5.31
C ILE A 47 -0.78 5.17 -3.90
N GLU A 48 0.47 5.62 -3.77
CA GLU A 48 1.05 6.04 -2.50
C GLU A 48 0.32 7.24 -1.90
N SER A 49 -0.07 8.24 -2.71
CA SER A 49 -0.86 9.37 -2.22
C SER A 49 -2.24 8.94 -1.71
N ILE A 50 -2.88 7.94 -2.33
CA ILE A 50 -4.16 7.39 -1.83
C ILE A 50 -3.97 6.70 -0.48
N PHE A 51 -2.89 5.95 -0.26
CA PHE A 51 -2.59 5.38 1.06
C PHE A 51 -2.44 6.49 2.11
N ILE A 52 -1.70 7.55 1.80
CA ILE A 52 -1.51 8.69 2.71
C ILE A 52 -2.84 9.40 2.99
N GLU A 53 -3.66 9.65 1.96
CA GLU A 53 -4.99 10.26 2.10
C GLU A 53 -5.92 9.42 2.98
N MET A 54 -5.78 8.09 2.95
CA MET A 54 -6.53 7.17 3.80
C MET A 54 -5.95 7.04 5.22
N GLY A 55 -4.88 7.78 5.54
CA GLY A 55 -4.25 7.79 6.86
C GLY A 55 -3.18 6.72 7.08
N CYS A 56 -2.54 6.24 6.01
CA CYS A 56 -1.36 5.37 6.11
C CYS A 56 -0.11 6.19 6.46
N PRO A 57 0.65 5.81 7.50
CA PRO A 57 1.92 6.45 7.81
C PRO A 57 2.90 6.39 6.61
N PRO A 58 3.40 7.52 6.11
CA PRO A 58 4.25 7.56 4.91
C PRO A 58 5.59 6.81 5.09
N GLU A 59 6.03 6.61 6.33
CA GLU A 59 7.24 5.86 6.69
C GLU A 59 7.17 4.42 6.21
N ILE A 60 5.98 3.80 6.25
CA ILE A 60 5.76 2.43 5.79
C ILE A 60 5.98 2.33 4.27
N LEU A 61 5.63 3.38 3.52
CA LEU A 61 5.75 3.43 2.06
C LEU A 61 7.18 3.75 1.60
N LYS A 62 7.97 4.44 2.44
CA LYS A 62 9.35 4.87 2.15
C LYS A 62 10.40 3.79 2.30
N GLU A 63 10.10 2.68 2.99
CA GLU A 63 11.02 1.53 3.05
C GLU A 63 11.15 0.94 1.64
N GLU A 64 12.24 1.29 0.96
CA GLU A 64 12.53 0.82 -0.39
C GLU A 64 12.66 -0.70 -0.40
N ALA A 65 12.15 -1.30 -1.49
CA ALA A 65 12.54 -2.64 -1.87
C ALA A 65 14.05 -2.60 -2.15
N ALA A 66 14.83 -3.19 -1.23
CA ALA A 66 16.23 -3.51 -1.46
C ALA A 66 16.38 -4.47 -2.66
#